data_AF-G7M975-F1
#
_entry.id   AF-G7M975-F1
#
_cell.length_a   1.000
_cell.length_b   1.000
_cell.length_c   1.000
_cell.angle_alpha   90.00
_cell.angle_beta   90.00
_cell.angle_gamma   90.00
#
_symmetry.space_group_name_H-M   'P 1'
#
loop_
_entity.id
_entity.type
_entity.pdbx_description
1 polymer ?
#
loop_
_entity_poly.entity_id
_entity_poly.type
_entity_poly.pdbx_seq_one_letter_code
_entity_poly.pdbx_strand_id
1 'polypeptide(L)' 'MARMTRSDCTVGTFEKKNGFPKGTIRNENGRDTRSDKKIGTIRKEVKK' A
#
# COMPACT_ATOMS: atom_id res chain seq x y z
N MET A 1 -10.17 16.73 -7.54
CA MET A 1 -10.06 15.53 -6.69
C MET A 1 -8.85 14.73 -7.16
N ALA A 2 -7.83 14.53 -6.31
CA ALA A 2 -6.65 13.77 -6.71
C ALA A 2 -7.05 12.32 -7.05
N ARG A 3 -6.57 11.78 -8.17
CA ARG A 3 -6.83 10.37 -8.52
C ARG A 3 -6.17 9.48 -7.47
N MET A 4 -6.97 8.65 -6.81
CA MET A 4 -6.43 7.61 -5.93
C MET A 4 -5.59 6.62 -6.74
N THR A 5 -4.58 6.02 -6.10
CA THR A 5 -3.88 4.88 -6.67
C THR A 5 -4.87 3.78 -7.04
N ARG A 6 -4.66 3.13 -8.18
CA ARG A 6 -5.44 1.96 -8.60
C ARG A 6 -5.44 0.88 -7.51
N SER A 7 -6.58 0.25 -7.31
CA SER A 7 -6.78 -0.77 -6.27
C SER A 7 -5.94 -2.03 -6.51
N ASP A 8 -5.62 -2.34 -7.76
CA ASP A 8 -4.82 -3.51 -8.16
C ASP A 8 -3.31 -3.25 -8.14
N CYS A 9 -2.87 -2.02 -7.88
CA CYS A 9 -1.45 -1.70 -7.68
C CYS A 9 -0.92 -2.42 -6.43
N THR A 10 0.32 -2.93 -6.49
CA THR A 10 0.99 -3.56 -5.35
C THR A 10 1.72 -2.52 -4.49
N VAL A 11 1.90 -2.81 -3.20
CA VAL A 11 2.64 -1.95 -2.27
C VAL A 11 4.04 -1.63 -2.78
N GLY A 12 4.80 -2.64 -3.20
CA GLY A 12 6.17 -2.42 -3.68
C GLY A 12 6.24 -1.55 -4.92
N THR A 13 5.23 -1.63 -5.81
CA THR A 13 5.15 -0.75 -6.99
C THR A 13 4.75 0.67 -6.58
N PHE A 14 3.82 0.80 -5.63
CA PHE A 14 3.40 2.09 -5.11
C PHE A 14 4.54 2.83 -4.43
N GLU A 15 5.30 2.16 -3.55
CA GLU A 15 6.44 2.75 -2.87
C GLU A 15 7.50 3.24 -3.87
N LYS A 16 7.88 2.39 -4.83
CA LYS A 16 8.82 2.77 -5.89
C LYS A 16 8.33 3.93 -6.74
N LYS A 17 7.07 3.90 -7.17
CA LYS A 17 6.50 4.93 -8.06
C LYS A 17 6.41 6.30 -7.39
N ASN A 18 6.22 6.34 -6.07
CA ASN A 18 6.11 7.57 -5.30
C ASN A 18 7.43 7.97 -4.62
N GLY A 19 8.53 7.25 -4.85
CA GLY A 19 9.84 7.54 -4.27
C GLY A 19 9.95 7.24 -2.77
N PHE A 20 9.08 6.39 -2.24
CA PHE A 20 9.14 5.98 -0.83
C PHE A 20 10.15 4.85 -0.61
N PRO A 21 10.81 4.81 0.55
CA PRO A 21 11.57 3.65 0.98
C PRO A 21 10.69 2.39 0.99
N LYS A 22 11.30 1.23 0.73
CA LYS A 22 10.59 -0.03 0.87
C LYS A 22 10.12 -0.23 2.31
N GLY A 23 8.89 -0.69 2.48
CA GLY A 23 8.28 -0.90 3.79
C GLY A 23 7.93 0.40 4.50
N THR A 24 7.53 1.41 3.73
CA THR A 24 6.86 2.62 4.23
C THR A 24 5.42 2.29 4.61
N ILE A 25 4.74 1.44 3.83
CA ILE A 25 3.40 0.96 4.17
C ILE A 25 3.54 -0.17 5.20
N ARG A 26 2.92 0.03 6.37
CA ARG A 26 2.90 -0.93 7.48
C ARG A 26 1.48 -1.44 7.73
N ASN A 27 1.37 -2.66 8.22
CA ASN A 27 0.10 -3.18 8.73
C ASN A 27 -0.19 -2.55 10.11
N GLU A 28 -1.41 -2.71 10.62
CA GLU A 28 -1.82 -2.17 11.93
C GLU A 28 -0.95 -2.65 13.10
N ASN A 29 -0.38 -3.85 12.99
CA ASN A 29 0.55 -4.41 13.96
C ASN A 29 1.99 -3.85 13.85
N GLY A 30 2.23 -2.85 13.00
CA GLY A 30 3.54 -2.22 12.78
C GLY A 30 4.54 -3.02 11.93
N ARG A 31 4.20 -4.27 11.57
CA ARG A 31 5.04 -5.09 10.68
C ARG A 31 4.92 -4.59 9.25
N ASP A 32 5.98 -4.84 8.49
CA ASP A 32 6.05 -4.49 7.08
C ASP A 32 4.88 -5.10 6.30
N THR A 33 4.26 -4.29 5.44
CA THR A 33 3.24 -4.80 4.54
C THR A 33 3.92 -5.51 3.38
N ARG A 34 3.51 -6.75 3.14
CA ARG A 34 3.98 -7.56 2.01
C ARG A 34 3.97 -6.75 0.71
N SER A 35 5.12 -6.70 0.04
CA SER A 35 5.31 -5.89 -1.18
C SER A 35 4.39 -6.30 -2.35
N ASP A 36 3.93 -7.55 -2.39
CA ASP A 36 2.99 -8.08 -3.38
C ASP A 36 1.51 -7.81 -3.03
N LYS A 37 1.23 -7.30 -1.82
CA LYS A 37 -0.13 -6.97 -1.38
C LYS A 37 -0.72 -5.83 -2.21
N LYS A 38 -2.00 -5.94 -2.56
CA LYS A 38 -2.72 -4.91 -3.31
C LYS A 38 -3.14 -3.74 -2.43
N ILE A 39 -3.02 -2.51 -2.94
CA ILE A 39 -3.48 -1.29 -2.27
C ILE A 39 -4.98 -1.36 -1.94
N GLY A 40 -5.78 -1.97 -2.81
CA GLY A 40 -7.21 -2.16 -2.58
C GLY A 40 -7.51 -3.05 -1.37
N THR A 41 -6.68 -4.06 -1.08
CA THR A 41 -6.84 -4.92 0.09
C THR A 41 -6.57 -4.14 1.36
N ILE A 42 -5.49 -3.35 1.39
CA ILE A 42 -5.12 -2.53 2.55
C ILE A 42 -6.23 -1.51 2.86
N ARG A 43 -6.80 -0.88 1.83
CA ARG A 43 -7.93 0.05 2.01
C ARG A 43 -9.17 -0.61 2.61
N LYS A 44 -9.40 -1.91 2.35
CA LYS A 44 -10.53 -2.65 2.94
C LYS A 44 -10.25 -3.04 4.39
N GLU A 45 -9.01 -3.39 4.70
CA GLU A 45 -8.59 -3.72 6.06
C GLU A 45 -8.66 -2.49 6.97
N VAL A 46 -8.12 -1.34 6.54
CA VAL A 46 -8.12 -0.09 7.32
C VAL A 46 -9.52 0.53 7.47
N LYS A 47 -10.46 0.22 6.56
CA LYS A 47 -11.85 0.71 6.66
C LYS A 47 -12.71 -0.11 7.64
N LYS A 48 -12.18 -1.21 8.17
CA LYS A 48 -12.89 -2.08 9.10
C LYS A 48 -12.76 -1.55 10.51
#